data_AF-A0A925PL99-F1
#
_entry.id   AF-A0A925PL99-F1
#
_cell.length_a   1.000
_cell.length_b   1.000
_cell.length_c   1.000
_cell.angle_alpha   90.00
_cell.angle_beta   90.00
_cell.angle_gamma   90.00
#
_symmetry.space_group_name_H-M   'P 1'
#
loop_
_entity.id
_entity.type
_entity.pdbx_description
1 polymer ?
#
loop_
_entity_poly.entity_id
_entity_poly.type
_entity_poly.pdbx_seq_one_letter_code
_entity_poly.pdbx_strand_id
1 'polypeptide(L)'
;MPTIRRRKINISLLIPFAIVALVFSVLIWKKMQASREVRPVPQVAEPAAPRKGVLFFVTDGVRLVREARELDACGETQECLKDLLDELFSGPVGDLDEALPESSGVKSVRIEGDLAIVDLNQAFASDLAAGSSAEMLAVYSIVDTVCVNYPQIARVKLTVEGNEKTQLRHLDLSDPLPPDYTLEQSLTPLDGSRTTPPSAPPVQKGHP
;
A
#
# COMPACT_ATOMS: atom_id res chain seq x y z
N MET A 1 -45.54 -74.79 38.99
CA MET A 1 -45.04 -73.46 39.38
C MET A 1 -43.52 -73.45 39.24
N PRO A 2 -42.90 -72.64 38.38
CA PRO A 2 -41.44 -72.57 38.31
C PRO A 2 -40.90 -71.50 39.27
N THR A 3 -39.80 -71.80 39.95
CA THR A 3 -39.12 -70.89 40.89
C THR A 3 -37.99 -70.14 40.19
N ILE A 4 -38.03 -68.80 40.21
CA ILE A 4 -37.00 -67.93 39.65
C ILE A 4 -35.83 -67.82 40.64
N ARG A 5 -34.65 -68.30 40.24
CA ARG A 5 -33.42 -68.23 41.04
C ARG A 5 -32.64 -66.95 40.69
N ARG A 6 -32.69 -65.92 41.56
CA ARG A 6 -31.85 -64.70 41.42
C ARG A 6 -30.38 -65.05 41.68
N ARG A 7 -29.48 -64.82 40.69
CA ARG A 7 -28.03 -64.88 40.89
C ARG A 7 -27.54 -63.64 41.63
N LYS A 8 -27.00 -63.81 42.84
CA LYS A 8 -26.23 -62.78 43.55
C LYS A 8 -24.88 -62.63 42.84
N ILE A 9 -24.59 -61.46 42.30
CA ILE A 9 -23.28 -61.14 41.73
C ILE A 9 -22.36 -60.84 42.91
N ASN A 10 -21.28 -61.60 43.05
CA ASN A 10 -20.35 -61.49 44.16
C ASN A 10 -19.47 -60.25 43.98
N ILE A 11 -19.67 -59.24 44.84
CA ILE A 11 -18.94 -57.95 44.87
C ILE A 11 -17.40 -58.13 44.88
N SER A 12 -16.92 -59.28 45.36
CA SER A 12 -15.51 -59.68 45.35
C SER A 12 -14.86 -59.68 43.95
N LEU A 13 -15.64 -59.91 42.87
CA LEU A 13 -15.14 -59.93 41.49
C LEU A 13 -15.09 -58.53 40.84
N LEU A 14 -15.78 -57.54 41.43
CA LEU A 14 -15.84 -56.16 40.90
C LEU A 14 -14.66 -55.31 41.37
N ILE A 15 -14.11 -55.60 42.55
CA ILE A 15 -12.96 -54.89 43.13
C ILE A 15 -11.71 -54.93 42.22
N PRO A 16 -11.23 -56.09 41.72
CA PRO A 16 -10.06 -56.11 40.85
C PRO A 16 -10.30 -55.40 39.51
N PHE A 17 -11.52 -55.47 38.97
CA PHE A 17 -11.87 -54.76 37.74
C PHE A 17 -11.86 -53.24 37.93
N ALA A 18 -12.35 -52.75 39.08
CA ALA A 18 -12.30 -51.34 39.43
C ALA A 18 -10.85 -50.84 39.59
N ILE A 19 -9.96 -51.64 40.18
CA ILE A 19 -8.53 -51.30 40.31
C ILE A 19 -7.87 -51.22 38.94
N VAL A 20 -8.12 -52.18 38.05
CA VAL A 20 -7.58 -52.17 36.67
C VAL A 20 -8.06 -50.95 35.91
N ALA A 21 -9.36 -50.61 35.99
CA ALA A 21 -9.91 -49.42 35.36
C ALA A 21 -9.27 -48.12 35.88
N LEU A 22 -8.98 -48.04 37.18
CA LEU A 22 -8.34 -46.89 37.81
C LEU A 22 -6.87 -46.76 37.41
N VAL A 23 -6.14 -47.87 37.27
CA VAL A 23 -4.76 -47.86 36.75
C VAL A 23 -4.75 -47.43 35.28
N PHE A 24 -5.66 -47.95 34.45
CA PHE A 24 -5.78 -47.55 33.05
C PHE A 24 -6.15 -46.07 32.89
N SER A 25 -7.07 -45.54 33.71
CA SER A 25 -7.43 -44.13 33.66
C SER A 25 -6.26 -43.22 34.06
N VAL A 26 -5.47 -43.60 35.07
CA VAL A 26 -4.26 -42.87 35.46
C VAL A 26 -3.20 -42.93 34.36
N LEU A 27 -2.99 -44.08 33.71
CA LEU A 27 -2.03 -44.22 32.61
C LEU A 27 -2.42 -43.38 31.38
N ILE A 28 -3.72 -43.34 31.05
CA ILE A 28 -4.27 -42.50 29.97
C ILE A 28 -4.09 -41.02 30.31
N TRP A 29 -4.33 -40.63 31.56
CA TRP A 29 -4.12 -39.25 32.03
C TRP A 29 -2.64 -38.86 31.96
N LYS A 30 -1.74 -39.77 32.34
CA LYS A 30 -0.28 -39.56 32.25
C LYS A 30 0.18 -39.36 30.81
N LYS A 31 -0.38 -40.12 29.85
CA LYS A 31 -0.14 -39.96 28.41
C LYS A 31 -0.68 -38.62 27.89
N MET A 32 -1.82 -38.15 28.38
CA MET A 32 -2.39 -36.84 28.01
C MET A 32 -1.61 -35.64 28.57
N GLN A 33 -0.92 -35.78 29.70
CA GLN A 33 -0.13 -34.69 30.28
C GLN A 33 1.19 -34.45 29.53
N ALA A 34 1.78 -35.50 28.94
CA ALA A 34 3.03 -35.38 28.17
C ALA A 34 2.85 -34.60 26.84
N SER A 35 1.63 -34.52 26.31
CA SER A 35 1.30 -33.70 25.13
C SER A 35 0.96 -32.23 25.47
N ARG A 36 1.11 -31.83 26.73
CA ARG A 36 0.78 -30.48 27.22
C ARG A 36 2.00 -29.59 27.44
N GLU A 37 3.22 -30.08 27.23
CA GLU A 37 4.35 -29.20 26.96
C GLU A 37 4.16 -28.62 25.55
N VAL A 38 3.38 -27.55 25.48
CA VAL A 38 3.38 -26.62 24.35
C VAL A 38 4.80 -26.07 24.30
N ARG A 39 5.67 -26.72 23.53
CA ARG A 39 6.87 -26.03 23.03
C ARG A 39 6.34 -24.73 22.42
N PRO A 40 6.82 -23.54 22.81
CA PRO A 40 6.53 -22.36 22.04
C PRO A 40 7.04 -22.67 20.63
N VAL A 41 6.10 -22.88 19.70
CA VAL A 41 6.42 -22.87 18.28
C VAL A 41 7.16 -21.56 18.07
N PRO A 42 8.37 -21.56 17.46
CA PRO A 42 9.01 -20.31 17.09
C PRO A 42 7.95 -19.49 16.38
N GLN A 43 7.55 -18.36 16.97
CA GLN A 43 6.71 -17.40 16.28
C GLN A 43 7.55 -16.91 15.12
N VAL A 44 7.43 -17.58 13.97
CA VAL A 44 7.68 -16.91 12.69
C VAL A 44 6.71 -15.76 12.76
N ALA A 45 7.24 -14.54 12.94
CA ALA A 45 6.45 -13.33 12.98
C ALA A 45 5.41 -13.42 11.87
N GLU A 46 4.13 -13.33 12.25
CA GLU A 46 3.06 -13.22 11.28
C GLU A 46 3.47 -12.11 10.31
N PRO A 47 3.61 -12.38 8.99
CA PRO A 47 4.10 -11.38 8.07
C PRO A 47 3.20 -10.17 8.21
N ALA A 48 3.79 -9.03 8.59
CA ALA A 48 3.04 -7.81 8.81
C ALA A 48 2.25 -7.50 7.52
N ALA A 49 0.94 -7.26 7.68
CA ALA A 49 0.03 -7.19 6.55
C ALA A 49 0.46 -6.10 5.56
N PRO A 50 0.35 -6.35 4.23
CA PRO A 50 0.72 -5.37 3.22
C PRO A 50 -0.09 -4.09 3.39
N ARG A 51 0.56 -2.95 3.20
CA ARG A 51 -0.06 -1.62 3.26
C ARG A 51 -0.42 -1.17 1.85
N LYS A 52 -1.39 -0.27 1.73
CA LYS A 52 -1.77 0.35 0.46
C LYS A 52 -1.27 1.79 0.42
N GLY A 53 -0.65 2.16 -0.70
CA GLY A 53 -0.23 3.52 -0.99
C GLY A 53 -0.89 4.05 -2.26
N VAL A 54 -0.91 5.36 -2.42
CA VAL A 54 -1.35 6.05 -3.64
C VAL A 54 -0.16 6.78 -4.26
N LEU A 55 0.20 6.42 -5.48
CA LEU A 55 1.29 7.03 -6.25
C LEU A 55 0.70 7.94 -7.33
N PHE A 56 1.38 9.04 -7.62
CA PHE A 56 0.96 9.97 -8.68
C PHE A 56 1.84 9.84 -9.91
N PHE A 57 1.26 9.38 -11.02
CA PHE A 57 1.94 9.24 -12.30
C PHE A 57 1.31 10.16 -13.36
N VAL A 58 2.00 10.35 -14.48
CA VAL A 58 1.54 11.24 -15.55
C VAL A 58 0.56 10.50 -16.45
N THR A 59 -0.45 11.23 -16.93
CA THR A 59 -1.38 10.77 -17.96
C THR A 59 -1.59 11.89 -18.99
N ASP A 60 -1.73 11.48 -20.26
CA ASP A 60 -1.87 12.37 -21.42
C ASP A 60 -0.73 13.42 -21.54
N GLY A 61 0.41 13.21 -20.87
CA GLY A 61 1.54 14.13 -20.81
C GLY A 61 1.30 15.47 -20.08
N VAL A 62 0.12 15.71 -19.49
CA VAL A 62 -0.24 17.03 -18.95
C VAL A 62 -0.89 17.01 -17.57
N ARG A 63 -1.27 15.84 -17.05
CA ARG A 63 -2.01 15.69 -15.79
C ARG A 63 -1.43 14.56 -14.95
N LEU A 64 -1.67 14.61 -13.64
CA LEU A 64 -1.37 13.53 -12.72
C LEU A 64 -2.61 12.64 -12.51
N VAL A 65 -2.39 11.36 -12.26
CA VAL A 65 -3.43 10.41 -11.90
C VAL A 65 -2.95 9.51 -10.77
N ARG A 66 -3.89 9.11 -9.92
CA ARG A 66 -3.65 8.24 -8.78
C ARG A 66 -3.58 6.78 -9.22
N GLU A 67 -2.51 6.12 -8.83
CA GLU A 67 -2.35 4.67 -8.93
C GLU A 67 -2.29 4.08 -7.51
N ALA A 68 -3.10 3.05 -7.24
CA ALA A 68 -3.00 2.33 -5.97
C ALA A 68 -1.90 1.27 -6.04
N ARG A 69 -0.99 1.27 -5.06
CA ARG A 69 0.13 0.32 -4.95
C ARG A 69 0.03 -0.46 -3.65
N GLU A 70 0.21 -1.78 -3.72
CA GLU A 70 0.44 -2.60 -2.53
C GLU A 70 1.92 -2.53 -2.19
N LEU A 71 2.22 -2.30 -0.91
CA LEU A 71 3.54 -2.10 -0.37
C LEU A 71 3.76 -3.08 0.77
N ASP A 72 5.00 -3.50 0.94
CA ASP A 72 5.38 -4.31 2.09
C ASP A 72 5.17 -3.53 3.39
N ALA A 73 4.97 -4.31 4.46
CA ALA A 73 4.99 -3.75 5.79
C ALA A 73 6.38 -3.21 6.12
N CYS A 74 6.40 -2.09 6.81
CA CYS A 74 7.58 -1.31 7.12
C CYS A 74 7.53 -0.88 8.59
N GLY A 75 8.68 -0.48 9.13
CA GLY A 75 8.82 -0.11 10.53
C GLY A 75 8.41 1.33 10.80
N GLU A 76 9.40 2.21 10.87
CA GLU A 76 9.17 3.61 11.21
C GLU A 76 8.54 4.38 10.04
N THR A 77 7.77 5.44 10.34
CA THR A 77 7.10 6.26 9.32
C THR A 77 8.07 6.77 8.24
N GLN A 78 9.29 7.12 8.63
CA GLN A 78 10.32 7.60 7.71
C GLN A 78 10.78 6.51 6.74
N GLU A 79 10.97 5.27 7.21
CA GLU A 79 11.31 4.11 6.37
C GLU A 79 10.16 3.81 5.41
N CYS A 80 8.93 3.74 5.92
CA CYS A 80 7.74 3.54 5.13
C CYS A 80 7.55 4.58 4.02
N LEU A 81 7.87 5.85 4.32
CA LEU A 81 7.79 6.94 3.36
C LEU A 81 8.88 6.83 2.29
N LYS A 82 10.10 6.43 2.68
CA LYS A 82 11.16 6.16 1.72
C LYS A 82 10.76 5.01 0.78
N ASP A 83 10.26 3.90 1.32
CA ASP A 83 9.80 2.75 0.52
C ASP A 83 8.67 3.14 -0.45
N LEU A 84 7.74 4.00 -0.01
CA LEU A 84 6.67 4.51 -0.87
C LEU A 84 7.23 5.30 -2.05
N LEU A 85 8.22 6.16 -1.79
CA LEU A 85 8.87 6.93 -2.85
C LEU A 85 9.72 6.02 -3.74
N ASP A 86 10.41 5.02 -3.21
CA ASP A 86 11.16 4.07 -4.04
C ASP A 86 10.22 3.33 -5.03
N GLU A 87 8.99 3.00 -4.64
CA GLU A 87 7.97 2.49 -5.57
C GLU A 87 7.53 3.53 -6.62
N LEU A 88 7.41 4.81 -6.25
CA LEU A 88 7.12 5.90 -7.20
C LEU A 88 8.23 6.01 -8.26
N PHE A 89 9.48 6.00 -7.83
CA PHE A 89 10.66 6.09 -8.70
C PHE A 89 10.87 4.81 -9.52
N SER A 90 10.26 3.69 -9.13
CA SER A 90 10.24 2.46 -9.92
C SER A 90 9.25 2.50 -11.10
N GLY A 91 8.44 3.56 -11.20
CA GLY A 91 7.52 3.79 -12.30
C GLY A 91 6.12 3.18 -12.11
N PRO A 92 5.19 3.51 -13.02
CA PRO A 92 3.81 3.05 -12.97
C PRO A 92 3.66 1.58 -13.37
N VAL A 93 2.51 1.00 -13.01
CA VAL A 93 2.08 -0.29 -13.54
C VAL A 93 1.02 -0.07 -14.62
N GLY A 94 1.34 -0.46 -15.86
CA GLY A 94 0.43 -0.36 -17.01
C GLY A 94 0.81 0.77 -17.95
N ASP A 95 -0.19 1.49 -18.45
CA ASP A 95 -0.05 2.44 -19.58
C ASP A 95 0.04 3.92 -19.12
N LEU A 96 0.51 4.19 -17.90
CA LEU A 96 0.76 5.56 -17.43
C LEU A 96 2.18 5.99 -17.77
N ASP A 97 2.38 7.30 -17.87
CA ASP A 97 3.69 7.88 -18.16
C ASP A 97 4.48 8.12 -16.87
N GLU A 98 5.80 7.92 -16.94
CA GLU A 98 6.73 8.28 -15.88
C GLU A 98 6.89 9.80 -15.80
N ALA A 99 6.88 10.34 -14.57
CA ALA A 99 7.17 11.75 -14.32
C ALA A 99 8.66 11.99 -14.03
N LEU A 100 9.37 10.94 -13.62
CA LEU A 100 10.71 10.99 -13.04
C LEU A 100 11.70 10.28 -13.96
N PRO A 101 12.97 10.74 -14.06
CA PRO A 101 13.98 10.02 -14.83
C PRO A 101 14.26 8.64 -14.24
N GLU A 102 14.43 7.61 -15.08
CA GLU A 102 14.79 6.25 -14.65
C GLU A 102 16.08 6.19 -13.80
N SER A 103 17.02 7.11 -14.04
CA SER A 103 18.29 7.23 -13.32
C SER A 103 18.16 7.94 -11.96
N SER A 104 17.01 8.55 -11.70
CA SER A 104 16.77 9.31 -10.47
C SER A 104 16.33 8.42 -9.31
N GLY A 105 16.54 8.87 -8.07
CA GLY A 105 16.17 8.08 -6.90
C GLY A 105 16.28 8.84 -5.59
N VAL A 106 15.63 8.29 -4.56
CA VAL A 106 15.62 8.84 -3.20
C VAL A 106 16.85 8.39 -2.43
N LYS A 107 17.67 9.36 -2.01
CA LYS A 107 18.83 9.12 -1.15
C LYS A 107 18.45 9.05 0.32
N SER A 108 17.62 9.96 0.78
CA SER A 108 17.16 9.97 2.17
C SER A 108 15.82 10.69 2.33
N VAL A 109 15.13 10.35 3.41
CA VAL A 109 13.91 11.02 3.85
C VAL A 109 14.09 11.38 5.31
N ARG A 110 13.71 12.60 5.70
CA ARG A 110 13.62 13.05 7.10
C ARG A 110 12.26 13.68 7.36
N ILE A 111 11.71 13.49 8.55
CA ILE A 111 10.43 14.09 8.94
C ILE A 111 10.65 15.02 10.15
N GLU A 112 10.23 16.27 10.00
CA GLU A 112 10.35 17.33 11.00
C GLU A 112 8.96 17.96 11.23
N GLY A 113 8.18 17.38 12.15
CA GLY A 113 6.82 17.83 12.42
C GLY A 113 5.89 17.61 11.23
N ASP A 114 5.48 18.70 10.57
CA ASP A 114 4.60 18.68 9.38
C ASP A 114 5.37 18.70 8.04
N LEU A 115 6.70 18.68 8.10
CA LEU A 115 7.58 18.78 6.95
C LEU A 115 8.28 17.44 6.68
N ALA A 116 8.18 16.95 5.44
CA ALA A 116 9.08 15.92 4.94
C ALA A 116 10.21 16.55 4.13
N ILE A 117 11.45 16.17 4.38
CA ILE A 117 12.63 16.55 3.61
C ILE A 117 13.05 15.32 2.82
N VAL A 118 12.96 15.38 1.50
CA VAL A 118 13.30 14.30 0.58
C VAL A 118 14.55 14.70 -0.20
N ASP A 119 15.65 13.99 0.05
CA ASP A 119 16.90 14.17 -0.68
C ASP A 119 16.97 13.21 -1.86
N LEU A 120 17.19 13.78 -3.04
CA LEU A 120 17.25 13.07 -4.31
C LEU A 120 18.69 13.04 -4.84
N ASN A 121 18.98 12.06 -5.68
CA ASN A 121 20.26 12.02 -6.36
C ASN A 121 20.36 13.09 -7.47
N GLN A 122 21.58 13.34 -7.94
CA GLN A 122 21.85 14.36 -8.96
C GLN A 122 21.05 14.16 -10.26
N ALA A 123 20.75 12.90 -10.61
CA ALA A 123 20.05 12.51 -11.82
C ALA A 123 18.62 13.09 -11.89
N PHE A 124 17.96 13.29 -10.74
CA PHE A 124 16.66 13.96 -10.70
C PHE A 124 16.69 15.34 -11.37
N ALA A 125 17.76 16.11 -11.19
CA ALA A 125 17.87 17.45 -11.76
C ALA A 125 18.52 17.45 -13.15
N SER A 126 19.50 16.58 -13.41
CA SER A 126 20.24 16.58 -14.68
C SER A 126 19.49 15.92 -15.83
N ASP A 127 18.71 14.88 -15.54
CA ASP A 127 18.12 14.01 -16.56
C ASP A 127 16.63 14.29 -16.77
N LEU A 128 16.09 15.30 -16.06
CA LEU A 128 14.70 15.69 -16.12
C LEU A 128 14.29 16.19 -17.51
N ALA A 129 13.17 15.65 -18.00
CA ALA A 129 12.58 16.05 -19.27
C ALA A 129 12.44 17.58 -19.36
N ALA A 130 12.74 18.14 -20.53
CA ALA A 130 12.72 19.58 -20.75
C ALA A 130 11.30 20.18 -20.70
N GLY A 131 11.17 21.37 -20.11
CA GLY A 131 9.95 22.17 -20.13
C GLY A 131 9.32 22.35 -18.75
N SER A 132 8.71 23.52 -18.55
CA SER A 132 8.12 23.90 -17.27
C SER A 132 7.02 22.93 -16.80
N SER A 133 6.19 22.41 -17.71
CA SER A 133 5.15 21.44 -17.36
C SER A 133 5.72 20.10 -16.91
N ALA A 134 6.77 19.60 -17.56
CA ALA A 134 7.40 18.34 -17.18
C ALA A 134 8.06 18.45 -15.79
N GLU A 135 8.78 19.55 -15.52
CA GLU A 135 9.37 19.79 -14.21
C GLU A 135 8.31 19.90 -13.11
N MET A 136 7.20 20.58 -13.39
CA MET A 136 6.08 20.72 -12.45
C MET A 136 5.42 19.37 -12.14
N LEU A 137 5.12 18.56 -13.17
CA LEU A 137 4.53 17.23 -12.98
C LEU A 137 5.46 16.29 -12.22
N ALA A 138 6.77 16.32 -12.48
CA ALA A 138 7.76 15.54 -11.75
C ALA A 138 7.81 15.89 -10.27
N VAL A 139 7.82 17.19 -9.95
CA VAL A 139 7.84 17.67 -8.57
C VAL A 139 6.56 17.30 -7.84
N TYR A 140 5.39 17.57 -8.43
CA TYR A 140 4.13 17.26 -7.76
C TYR A 140 3.77 15.77 -7.76
N SER A 141 4.31 14.97 -8.67
CA SER A 141 4.29 13.50 -8.56
C SER A 141 4.88 13.05 -7.23
N ILE A 142 5.99 13.65 -6.78
CA ILE A 142 6.59 13.37 -5.47
C ILE A 142 5.76 14.01 -4.35
N VAL A 143 5.52 15.32 -4.40
CA VAL A 143 4.89 16.07 -3.30
C VAL A 143 3.50 15.52 -2.97
N ASP A 144 2.67 15.31 -3.99
CA ASP A 144 1.29 14.83 -3.80
C ASP A 144 1.29 13.37 -3.31
N THR A 145 2.22 12.53 -3.79
CA THR A 145 2.41 11.15 -3.28
C THR A 145 2.71 11.16 -1.79
N VAL A 146 3.60 12.04 -1.30
CA VAL A 146 3.90 12.13 0.13
C VAL A 146 2.65 12.57 0.91
N CYS A 147 2.05 13.69 0.52
CA CYS A 147 0.99 14.33 1.31
C CYS A 147 -0.34 13.56 1.29
N VAL A 148 -0.67 12.83 0.21
CA VAL A 148 -1.91 12.04 0.18
C VAL A 148 -1.85 10.82 1.11
N ASN A 149 -0.66 10.23 1.27
CA ASN A 149 -0.47 9.02 2.08
C ASN A 149 -0.18 9.31 3.54
N TYR A 150 0.36 10.49 3.84
CA TYR A 150 0.72 10.91 5.19
C TYR A 150 0.09 12.27 5.52
N PRO A 151 -1.20 12.30 5.93
CA PRO A 151 -1.93 13.54 6.17
C PRO A 151 -1.34 14.46 7.25
N GLN A 152 -0.45 13.94 8.09
CA GLN A 152 0.32 14.73 9.05
C GLN A 152 1.45 15.56 8.41
N ILE A 153 1.86 15.22 7.19
CA ILE A 153 2.85 15.97 6.40
C ILE A 153 2.10 16.96 5.51
N ALA A 154 2.20 18.25 5.84
CA ALA A 154 1.52 19.32 5.12
C ALA A 154 2.32 19.84 3.91
N ARG A 155 3.63 19.56 3.87
CA ARG A 155 4.56 20.11 2.88
C ARG A 155 5.82 19.25 2.75
N VAL A 156 6.45 19.33 1.58
CA VAL A 156 7.64 18.57 1.22
C VAL A 156 8.74 19.50 0.75
N LYS A 157 9.93 19.36 1.34
CA LYS A 157 11.16 20.00 0.90
C LYS A 157 11.94 19.02 0.03
N LEU A 158 12.18 19.38 -1.22
CA LEU A 158 13.02 18.60 -2.12
C LEU A 158 14.45 19.16 -2.10
N THR A 159 15.43 18.28 -1.93
CA THR A 159 16.86 18.59 -2.06
C THR A 159 17.51 17.67 -3.07
N VAL A 160 18.63 18.10 -3.65
CA VAL A 160 19.42 17.28 -4.58
C VAL A 160 20.85 17.25 -4.06
N GLU A 161 21.36 16.05 -3.79
CA GLU A 161 22.69 15.85 -3.20
C GLU A 161 22.91 16.67 -1.91
N GLY A 162 21.86 16.80 -1.09
CA GLY A 162 21.86 17.58 0.15
C GLY A 162 21.82 19.10 -0.04
N ASN A 163 21.70 19.60 -1.28
CA ASN A 163 21.59 21.04 -1.52
C ASN A 163 20.19 21.54 -1.15
N GLU A 164 20.10 22.39 -0.14
CA GLU A 164 18.83 23.00 0.28
C GLU A 164 18.34 24.11 -0.66
N LYS A 165 19.19 24.64 -1.54
CA LYS A 165 18.82 25.69 -2.51
C LYS A 165 18.74 25.13 -3.93
N THR A 166 18.19 23.93 -4.06
CA THR A 166 18.00 23.29 -5.36
C THR A 166 17.09 24.14 -6.23
N GLN A 167 17.50 24.34 -7.48
CA GLN A 167 16.70 24.94 -8.54
C GLN A 167 16.76 24.03 -9.76
N LEU A 168 15.58 23.78 -10.34
CA LEU A 168 15.46 23.21 -11.68
C LEU A 168 15.54 24.36 -12.71
N ARG A 169 15.34 24.07 -14.00
CA ARG A 169 15.49 25.12 -15.03
C ARG A 169 14.37 26.16 -14.97
N HIS A 170 13.17 25.74 -14.57
CA HIS A 170 11.98 26.59 -14.52
C HIS A 170 11.34 26.68 -13.13
N LEU A 171 11.78 25.86 -12.18
CA LEU A 171 11.16 25.74 -10.86
C LEU A 171 12.20 25.88 -9.74
N ASP A 172 11.90 26.75 -8.78
CA ASP A 172 12.69 26.91 -7.57
C ASP A 172 12.20 25.94 -6.49
N LEU A 173 13.10 25.10 -5.98
CA LEU A 173 12.83 24.14 -4.91
C LEU A 173 13.43 24.60 -3.57
N SER A 174 13.83 25.86 -3.45
CA SER A 174 14.45 26.44 -2.24
C SER A 174 13.50 26.51 -1.05
N ASP A 175 12.18 26.55 -1.28
CA ASP A 175 11.17 26.51 -0.23
C ASP A 175 10.42 25.16 -0.21
N PRO A 176 9.93 24.70 0.95
CA PRO A 176 9.03 23.55 1.01
C PRO A 176 7.72 23.81 0.26
N LEU A 177 7.25 22.78 -0.46
CA LEU A 177 6.06 22.85 -1.31
C LEU A 177 4.88 22.13 -0.64
N PRO A 178 3.70 22.76 -0.51
CA PRO A 178 2.47 22.05 -0.19
C PRO A 178 1.99 21.23 -1.40
N PRO A 179 1.09 20.26 -1.23
CA PRO A 179 0.51 19.53 -2.36
C PRO A 179 -0.33 20.43 -3.26
N ASP A 180 -0.36 20.12 -4.56
CA ASP A 180 -1.18 20.81 -5.57
C ASP A 180 -2.00 19.83 -6.41
N TYR A 181 -3.12 19.40 -5.82
CA TYR A 181 -4.05 18.48 -6.46
C TYR A 181 -4.81 19.10 -7.65
N THR A 182 -4.56 20.35 -8.04
CA THR A 182 -5.17 20.94 -9.25
C THR A 182 -4.56 20.38 -10.54
N LEU A 183 -3.39 19.75 -10.44
CA LEU A 183 -2.73 19.03 -11.54
C LEU A 183 -3.32 17.64 -11.78
N GLU A 184 -4.14 17.13 -10.86
CA GLU A 184 -4.81 15.85 -11.01
C GLU A 184 -5.84 15.89 -12.16
N GLN A 185 -5.96 14.77 -12.88
CA GLN A 185 -7.05 14.57 -13.81
C GLN A 185 -8.36 14.54 -13.02
N SER A 186 -9.17 15.59 -13.19
CA SER A 186 -10.56 15.59 -12.73
C SER A 186 -11.24 14.35 -13.30
N LEU A 187 -11.72 13.46 -12.42
CA LEU A 187 -12.62 12.36 -12.76
C LEU A 187 -13.88 12.96 -13.38
N THR A 188 -13.82 13.32 -14.67
CA THR A 188 -15.01 13.58 -15.45
C THR A 188 -15.55 12.19 -15.72
N PRO A 189 -16.73 11.81 -15.21
CA PRO A 189 -17.35 10.57 -15.64
C PRO A 189 -17.39 10.60 -17.16
N LEU A 190 -17.00 9.50 -17.80
CA LEU A 190 -17.20 9.32 -19.23
C LEU A 190 -18.70 9.45 -19.50
N ASP A 191 -19.16 10.67 -19.79
CA ASP A 191 -20.53 10.93 -20.21
C ASP A 191 -20.69 10.29 -21.58
N GLY A 192 -21.40 9.16 -21.59
CA GLY A 192 -21.80 8.39 -22.76
C GLY A 192 -22.84 9.10 -23.62
N SER A 193 -22.60 10.36 -23.99
CA SER A 193 -23.49 11.12 -24.84
C SER A 193 -22.74 11.95 -25.89
N ARG A 194 -22.05 11.24 -26.80
CA ARG A 194 -21.95 11.72 -28.19
C ARG A 194 -23.34 11.64 -28.84
N THR A 195 -24.27 12.51 -28.41
CA THR A 195 -25.40 12.89 -29.24
C THR A 195 -24.86 13.74 -30.37
N THR A 196 -24.69 13.14 -31.54
CA THR A 196 -24.63 13.84 -32.82
C THR A 196 -25.79 14.84 -32.91
N PRO A 197 -25.56 16.09 -33.34
CA PRO A 197 -26.68 16.95 -33.70
C PRO A 197 -27.39 16.32 -34.93
N PRO A 198 -28.72 16.34 -35.00
CA PRO A 198 -29.43 15.84 -36.18
C PRO A 198 -29.02 16.66 -37.41
N SER A 199 -28.55 15.95 -38.43
CA SER A 199 -28.31 16.47 -39.77
C SER A 199 -29.56 17.18 -40.30
N ALA A 200 -29.42 18.46 -40.62
CA ALA A 200 -30.46 19.25 -41.26
C ALA A 200 -30.83 18.64 -42.63
N PRO A 201 -32.12 18.58 -43.00
CA PRO A 201 -32.53 18.06 -44.31
C PRO A 201 -32.20 19.07 -45.43
N PRO A 202 -32.02 18.60 -46.68
CA PRO A 202 -31.61 19.45 -47.79
C PRO A 202 -32.72 20.43 -48.19
N VAL A 203 -32.35 21.70 -48.30
CA VAL A 203 -33.20 22.77 -48.85
C VAL A 203 -33.46 22.51 -50.32
N GLN A 204 -34.71 22.20 -50.69
CA GLN A 204 -35.15 22.25 -52.08
C GLN A 204 -35.28 23.70 -52.53
N LYS A 205 -34.50 24.09 -53.54
CA LYS A 205 -34.67 25.36 -54.26
C LYS A 205 -35.94 25.28 -55.13
N GLY A 206 -37.00 25.95 -54.72
CA GLY A 206 -38.12 26.29 -55.59
C GLY A 206 -37.80 27.57 -56.37
N HIS A 207 -37.74 27.47 -57.70
CA HIS A 207 -37.87 28.59 -58.63
C HIS A 207 -39.34 29.03 -58.66
N PRO A 208 -39.59 30.34 -58.79
CA PRO A 208 -40.34 30.80 -59.96
C PRO A 208 -39.52 31.72 -60.87
#